data_AF-A0A7X8SHW3-F1
#
_entry.id   AF-A0A7X8SHW3-F1
#
_cell.length_a   1.000
_cell.length_b   1.000
_cell.length_c   1.000
_cell.angle_alpha   90.00
_cell.angle_beta   90.00
_cell.angle_gamma   90.00
#
_symmetry.space_group_name_H-M   'P 1'
#
loop_
_entity.id
_entity.type
_entity.pdbx_description
1 polymer ?
#
loop_
_entity_poly.entity_id
_entity_poly.type
_entity_poly.pdbx_seq_one_letter_code
_entity_poly.pdbx_strand_id
1 'polypeptide(L)'
;MNVRLVIGIILTGIALTLYGVGKPKLSKESDYLTEALQGSENKYIVEGVVADDNPTVVDFLVLASKEEFTGAGKHNGFKSVETKLQPIKVKTPKGIETLIFEDVPWRGEKVAHILLDEKTQSNAPIQWLGLKKGVNIIALGEKSNSEVHVKYAYVGTLPDYLTLLEEGGTWLTYICLGLAVIGIPLLIWGSVKK
;
A
#
# COMPACT_ATOMS: atom_id res chain seq x y z
N MET A 1 17.49 33.66 -11.39
CA MET A 1 17.53 32.26 -11.84
C MET A 1 16.42 32.06 -12.85
N ASN A 2 16.70 31.52 -14.04
CA ASN A 2 15.70 31.38 -15.10
C ASN A 2 14.58 30.44 -14.62
N VAL A 3 13.34 30.95 -14.52
CA VAL A 3 12.18 30.21 -13.98
C VAL A 3 11.98 28.87 -14.71
N ARG A 4 12.30 28.81 -16.00
CA ARG A 4 12.24 27.57 -16.81
C ARG A 4 13.20 26.50 -16.32
N LEU A 5 14.41 26.91 -15.94
CA LEU A 5 15.43 26.01 -15.41
C LEU A 5 15.02 25.48 -14.03
N VAL A 6 14.42 26.31 -13.18
CA VAL A 6 13.89 25.90 -11.86
C VAL A 6 12.77 24.86 -12.03
N ILE A 7 11.79 25.13 -12.88
CA ILE A 7 10.68 24.20 -13.15
C ILE A 7 11.21 22.89 -13.74
N GLY A 8 12.16 22.95 -14.68
CA GLY A 8 12.77 21.77 -15.27
C GLY A 8 13.46 20.87 -14.24
N ILE A 9 14.22 21.46 -13.30
CA ILE A 9 14.87 20.73 -12.20
C ILE A 9 13.82 20.04 -11.33
N ILE A 10 12.78 20.77 -10.93
CA ILE A 10 11.73 20.24 -10.06
C ILE A 10 11.01 19.05 -10.71
N LEU A 11 10.55 19.20 -11.95
CA LEU A 11 9.80 18.14 -12.66
C LEU A 11 10.66 16.89 -12.86
N THR A 12 11.91 17.07 -13.27
CA THR A 12 12.84 15.95 -13.49
C THR A 12 13.22 15.27 -12.17
N GLY A 13 13.44 16.06 -11.11
CA GLY A 13 13.73 15.55 -9.77
C GLY A 13 12.57 14.75 -9.19
N ILE A 14 11.33 15.22 -9.35
CA ILE A 14 10.12 14.48 -8.96
C ILE A 14 10.01 13.18 -9.76
N ALA A 15 10.21 13.21 -11.08
CA ALA A 15 10.15 12.01 -11.92
C ALA A 15 11.17 10.95 -11.46
N LEU A 16 12.42 11.36 -11.21
CA LEU A 16 13.49 10.45 -10.78
C LEU A 16 13.22 9.86 -9.39
N THR A 17 12.74 10.67 -8.45
CA THR A 17 12.44 10.20 -7.08
C THR A 17 11.24 9.25 -7.05
N LEU A 18 10.16 9.59 -7.77
CA LEU A 18 8.99 8.72 -7.92
C LEU A 18 9.36 7.40 -8.58
N TYR A 19 10.10 7.43 -9.69
CA TYR A 19 10.51 6.22 -10.40
C TYR A 19 11.49 5.38 -9.57
N GLY A 20 12.49 6.01 -8.95
CA GLY A 20 13.53 5.33 -8.18
C GLY A 20 13.05 4.66 -6.90
N VAL A 21 11.96 5.17 -6.28
CA VAL A 21 11.40 4.59 -5.05
C VAL A 21 10.15 3.77 -5.33
N GLY A 22 9.23 4.30 -6.14
CA GLY A 22 7.93 3.69 -6.40
C GLY A 22 8.02 2.41 -7.22
N LYS A 23 8.81 2.41 -8.30
CA LYS A 23 8.89 1.26 -9.21
C LYS A 23 9.50 0.03 -8.53
N PRO A 24 10.65 0.13 -7.81
CA PRO A 24 11.19 -1.04 -7.12
C PRO A 24 10.26 -1.60 -6.05
N LYS A 25 9.46 -0.77 -5.37
CA LYS A 25 8.50 -1.24 -4.37
C LYS A 25 7.38 -2.05 -5.01
N LEU A 26 6.77 -1.53 -6.09
CA LEU A 26 5.73 -2.24 -6.84
C LEU A 26 6.26 -3.52 -7.50
N SER A 27 7.45 -3.47 -8.11
CA SER A 27 8.08 -4.65 -8.71
C SER A 27 8.34 -5.73 -7.68
N LYS A 28 8.90 -5.40 -6.51
CA LYS A 28 9.11 -6.39 -5.43
C LYS A 28 7.82 -7.08 -4.99
N GLU A 29 6.73 -6.33 -4.87
CA GLU A 29 5.41 -6.87 -4.50
C GLU A 29 4.86 -7.79 -5.61
N SER A 30 4.96 -7.36 -6.88
CA SER A 30 4.57 -8.15 -8.06
C SER A 30 5.38 -9.43 -8.24
N ASP A 31 6.70 -9.35 -8.07
CA ASP A 31 7.61 -10.50 -8.16
C ASP A 31 7.28 -11.49 -7.03
N TYR A 32 7.04 -11.00 -5.81
CA TYR A 32 6.64 -11.84 -4.69
C TYR A 32 5.31 -12.56 -4.95
N LEU A 33 4.31 -11.86 -5.47
CA LEU A 33 3.02 -12.44 -5.86
C LEU A 33 3.22 -13.54 -6.92
N THR A 34 4.02 -13.27 -7.94
CA THR A 34 4.30 -14.20 -9.04
C THR A 34 4.96 -15.47 -8.52
N GLU A 35 5.99 -15.33 -7.68
CA GLU A 35 6.67 -16.47 -7.07
C GLU A 35 5.77 -17.27 -6.11
N ALA A 36 4.90 -16.61 -5.35
CA ALA A 36 3.93 -17.28 -4.49
C ALA A 36 2.88 -18.06 -5.30
N LEU A 37 2.42 -17.52 -6.42
CA LEU A 37 1.50 -18.20 -7.35
C LEU A 37 2.15 -19.40 -8.05
N GLN A 38 3.46 -19.33 -8.33
CA GLN A 38 4.24 -20.41 -8.91
C GLN A 38 4.65 -21.50 -7.89
N GLY A 39 4.42 -21.26 -6.60
CA GLY A 39 4.77 -22.19 -5.53
C GLY A 39 6.27 -22.27 -5.24
N SER A 40 7.02 -21.19 -5.47
CA SER A 40 8.43 -21.10 -5.09
C SER A 40 8.63 -21.31 -3.59
N GLU A 41 9.76 -21.92 -3.21
CA GLU A 41 10.01 -22.29 -1.81
C GLU A 41 9.88 -21.10 -0.85
N ASN A 42 9.12 -21.31 0.24
CA ASN A 42 8.83 -20.39 1.35
C ASN A 42 7.94 -19.18 1.06
N LYS A 43 7.51 -18.93 -0.18
CA LYS A 43 6.52 -17.86 -0.49
C LYS A 43 5.12 -18.44 -0.54
N TYR A 44 4.22 -17.88 0.24
CA TYR A 44 2.87 -18.37 0.41
C TYR A 44 1.84 -17.29 0.07
N ILE A 45 0.76 -17.72 -0.58
CA ILE A 45 -0.42 -16.90 -0.85
C ILE A 45 -1.63 -17.49 -0.12
N VAL A 46 -2.32 -16.64 0.61
CA VAL A 46 -3.58 -16.94 1.28
C VAL A 46 -4.68 -16.14 0.60
N GLU A 47 -5.61 -16.83 -0.04
CA GLU A 47 -6.85 -16.26 -0.56
C GLU A 47 -8.01 -16.77 0.27
N GLY A 48 -8.73 -15.86 0.93
CA GLY A 48 -9.85 -16.27 1.76
C GLY A 48 -10.66 -15.11 2.34
N VAL A 49 -11.52 -15.46 3.29
CA VAL A 49 -12.44 -14.54 3.96
C VAL A 49 -12.07 -14.43 5.43
N VAL A 50 -11.98 -13.21 5.95
CA VAL A 50 -11.74 -12.97 7.38
C VAL A 50 -12.84 -13.62 8.19
N ALA A 51 -12.47 -14.54 9.08
CA ALA A 51 -13.44 -15.33 9.84
C ALA A 51 -14.26 -14.46 10.82
N ASP A 52 -15.52 -14.82 11.03
CA ASP A 52 -16.46 -14.07 11.87
C ASP A 52 -16.17 -14.22 13.38
N ASP A 53 -15.49 -15.30 13.76
CA ASP A 53 -15.09 -15.61 15.13
C ASP A 53 -13.82 -14.86 15.58
N ASN A 54 -13.18 -14.10 14.69
CA ASN A 54 -12.09 -13.20 15.10
C ASN A 54 -12.60 -12.19 16.15
N PRO A 55 -11.85 -11.93 17.22
CA PRO A 55 -12.21 -10.87 18.16
C PRO A 55 -12.11 -9.49 17.47
N THR A 56 -12.99 -8.57 17.83
CA THR A 56 -12.88 -7.17 17.37
C THR A 56 -11.88 -6.41 18.24
N VAL A 57 -11.09 -5.53 17.63
CA VAL A 57 -10.13 -4.67 18.34
C VAL A 57 -10.68 -3.26 18.57
N VAL A 58 -11.50 -2.76 17.63
CA VAL A 58 -12.17 -1.45 17.67
C VAL A 58 -13.45 -1.57 16.84
N ASP A 59 -14.60 -1.24 17.41
CA ASP A 59 -15.92 -1.33 16.75
C ASP A 59 -16.12 -2.71 16.06
N PHE A 60 -16.21 -2.71 14.71
CA PHE A 60 -16.35 -3.90 13.87
C PHE A 60 -15.03 -4.38 13.25
N LEU A 61 -13.91 -3.71 13.56
CA LEU A 61 -12.58 -4.00 13.01
C LEU A 61 -11.91 -5.13 13.77
N VAL A 62 -11.28 -6.05 13.05
CA VAL A 62 -10.44 -7.12 13.61
C VAL A 62 -8.95 -6.77 13.60
N LEU A 63 -8.57 -5.78 12.79
CA LEU A 63 -7.25 -5.18 12.75
C LEU A 63 -7.44 -3.69 12.51
N ALA A 64 -6.72 -2.85 13.23
CA ALA A 64 -6.89 -1.40 13.12
C ALA A 64 -5.56 -0.65 13.29
N SER A 65 -5.42 0.43 12.55
CA SER A 65 -4.37 1.43 12.64
C SER A 65 -5.03 2.79 12.83
N LYS A 66 -4.70 3.50 13.91
CA LYS A 66 -5.08 4.89 14.12
C LYS A 66 -4.15 5.73 13.28
N GLU A 67 -4.70 6.57 12.43
CA GLU A 67 -3.92 7.41 11.53
C GLU A 67 -4.28 8.88 11.71
N GLU A 68 -3.25 9.72 11.77
CA GLU A 68 -3.39 11.18 11.70
C GLU A 68 -3.19 11.65 10.26
N PHE A 69 -4.01 12.60 9.81
CA PHE A 69 -3.80 13.23 8.51
C PHE A 69 -2.60 14.18 8.58
N THR A 70 -1.53 13.87 7.84
CA THR A 70 -0.31 14.70 7.76
C THR A 70 -0.20 15.50 6.45
N GLY A 71 -1.20 15.41 5.56
CA GLY A 71 -1.18 16.02 4.23
C GLY A 71 -0.49 15.16 3.16
N ALA A 72 -0.69 15.52 1.89
CA ALA A 72 -0.11 14.80 0.75
C ALA A 72 1.43 14.86 0.79
N GLY A 73 2.07 13.73 1.07
CA GLY A 73 3.51 13.64 1.32
C GLY A 73 3.98 12.21 1.58
N LYS A 74 5.08 12.05 2.32
CA LYS A 74 5.80 10.77 2.57
C LYS A 74 4.93 9.59 3.05
N HIS A 75 3.76 9.87 3.63
CA HIS A 75 2.84 8.86 4.19
C HIS A 75 1.50 8.76 3.44
N ASN A 76 1.41 9.16 2.18
CA ASN A 76 0.15 9.12 1.40
C ASN A 76 -1.02 9.88 2.06
N GLY A 77 -0.75 10.95 2.81
CA GLY A 77 -1.79 11.70 3.51
C GLY A 77 -1.94 11.35 4.99
N PHE A 78 -1.60 10.12 5.40
CA PHE A 78 -1.95 9.60 6.73
C PHE A 78 -0.78 8.87 7.37
N LYS A 79 -0.45 9.22 8.62
CA LYS A 79 0.63 8.60 9.39
C LYS A 79 0.04 7.78 10.53
N SER A 80 0.47 6.52 10.66
CA SER A 80 0.04 5.67 11.77
C SER A 80 0.59 6.21 13.11
N VAL A 81 -0.29 6.31 14.10
CA VAL A 81 -0.03 6.81 15.45
C VAL A 81 -0.17 5.69 16.47
N GLU A 82 -1.08 4.75 16.23
CA GLU A 82 -1.33 3.60 17.09
C GLU A 82 -1.72 2.41 16.21
N THR A 83 -1.11 1.25 16.44
CA THR A 83 -1.46 0.02 15.73
C THR A 83 -2.01 -1.02 16.71
N LYS A 84 -3.14 -1.62 16.34
CA LYS A 84 -3.77 -2.72 17.05
C LYS A 84 -3.75 -3.93 16.14
N LEU A 85 -2.61 -4.61 16.17
CA LEU A 85 -2.36 -5.84 15.42
C LEU A 85 -2.65 -7.04 16.32
N GLN A 86 -3.34 -8.02 15.77
CA GLN A 86 -3.54 -9.32 16.40
C GLN A 86 -3.52 -10.40 15.32
N PRO A 87 -3.23 -11.66 15.68
CA PRO A 87 -3.43 -12.77 14.76
C PRO A 87 -4.88 -12.81 14.27
N ILE A 88 -5.08 -12.98 12.96
CA ILE A 88 -6.43 -13.15 12.39
C ILE A 88 -6.56 -14.51 11.73
N LYS A 89 -7.73 -15.12 11.91
CA LYS A 89 -8.14 -16.33 11.21
C LYS A 89 -8.79 -15.99 9.87
N VAL A 90 -8.37 -16.66 8.82
CA VAL A 90 -8.93 -16.56 7.49
C VAL A 90 -9.45 -17.91 7.05
N LYS A 91 -10.71 -17.94 6.59
CA LYS A 91 -11.33 -19.12 5.98
C LYS A 91 -10.88 -19.20 4.53
N THR A 92 -10.12 -20.23 4.19
CA THR A 92 -9.68 -20.55 2.83
C THR A 92 -10.38 -21.82 2.35
N PRO A 93 -10.34 -22.14 1.04
CA PRO A 93 -10.84 -23.43 0.54
C PRO A 93 -10.13 -24.65 1.16
N LYS A 94 -8.94 -24.48 1.73
CA LYS A 94 -8.12 -25.54 2.33
C LYS A 94 -8.33 -25.68 3.84
N GLY A 95 -9.03 -24.74 4.48
CA GLY A 95 -9.27 -24.75 5.92
C GLY A 95 -9.18 -23.37 6.54
N ILE A 96 -8.90 -23.31 7.84
CA ILE A 96 -8.66 -22.05 8.55
C ILE A 96 -7.15 -21.84 8.65
N GLU A 97 -6.71 -20.66 8.24
CA GLU A 97 -5.31 -20.24 8.35
C GLU A 97 -5.19 -19.04 9.27
N THR A 98 -4.10 -18.99 10.04
CA THR A 98 -3.79 -17.87 10.93
C THR A 98 -2.76 -16.97 10.29
N LEU A 99 -3.11 -15.69 10.13
CA LEU A 99 -2.24 -14.65 9.60
C LEU A 99 -1.66 -13.79 10.73
N ILE A 100 -0.35 -13.57 10.68
CA ILE A 100 0.39 -12.72 11.62
C ILE A 100 0.87 -11.48 10.88
N PHE A 101 0.51 -10.31 11.40
CA PHE A 101 0.86 -9.01 10.82
C PHE A 101 1.87 -8.32 11.72
N GLU A 102 3.05 -7.98 11.18
CA GLU A 102 4.06 -7.18 11.88
C GLU A 102 3.85 -5.68 11.66
N ASP A 103 3.28 -5.32 10.52
CA ASP A 103 2.90 -3.97 10.15
C ASP A 103 1.46 -3.93 9.59
N VAL A 104 1.07 -2.80 9.01
CA VAL A 104 -0.24 -2.59 8.39
C VAL A 104 -0.04 -2.61 6.86
N PRO A 105 0.05 -3.80 6.22
CA PRO A 105 0.32 -3.89 4.80
C PRO A 105 -0.96 -3.85 3.95
N TRP A 106 -2.15 -3.74 4.55
CA TRP A 106 -3.40 -3.92 3.82
C TRP A 106 -3.84 -2.69 3.05
N ARG A 107 -4.03 -2.88 1.74
CA ARG A 107 -4.61 -1.89 0.80
C ARG A 107 -5.86 -2.48 0.15
N GLY A 108 -6.64 -1.67 -0.55
CA GLY A 108 -7.80 -2.13 -1.32
C GLY A 108 -9.08 -1.41 -0.93
N GLU A 109 -10.06 -1.48 -1.82
CA GLU A 109 -11.29 -0.69 -1.71
C GLU A 109 -12.17 -1.10 -0.52
N LYS A 110 -12.00 -2.33 -0.03
CA LYS A 110 -12.78 -2.87 1.09
C LYS A 110 -12.15 -2.62 2.46
N VAL A 111 -11.05 -1.86 2.50
CA VAL A 111 -10.50 -1.37 3.77
C VAL A 111 -11.50 -0.41 4.41
N ALA A 112 -11.70 -0.56 5.71
CA ALA A 112 -12.61 0.26 6.47
C ALA A 112 -11.94 1.52 7.00
N HIS A 113 -12.65 2.65 6.88
CA HIS A 113 -12.24 3.93 7.43
C HIS A 113 -13.32 4.42 8.41
N ILE A 114 -12.92 4.80 9.62
CA ILE A 114 -13.81 5.37 10.65
C ILE A 114 -13.19 6.69 11.10
N LEU A 115 -13.78 7.81 10.69
CA LEU A 115 -13.35 9.13 11.16
C LEU A 115 -13.67 9.29 12.64
N LEU A 116 -12.72 9.84 13.38
CA LEU A 116 -12.87 10.11 14.81
C LEU A 116 -13.21 11.58 15.07
N ASP A 117 -13.93 11.83 16.17
CA ASP A 117 -14.17 13.18 16.67
C ASP A 117 -12.88 13.83 17.21
N GLU A 118 -11.91 13.01 17.60
CA GLU A 118 -10.57 13.44 18.01
C GLU A 118 -9.83 14.11 16.85
N LYS A 119 -9.13 15.19 17.16
CA LYS A 119 -8.26 15.89 16.22
C LYS A 119 -6.88 16.12 16.84
N THR A 120 -5.88 16.25 15.99
CA THR A 120 -4.54 16.63 16.45
C THR A 120 -4.52 18.06 16.99
N GLN A 121 -3.43 18.45 17.65
CA GLN A 121 -3.22 19.84 18.10
C GLN A 121 -3.25 20.86 16.94
N SER A 122 -2.92 20.43 15.72
CA SER A 122 -3.01 21.24 14.49
C SER A 122 -4.38 21.16 13.81
N ASN A 123 -5.40 20.63 14.50
CA ASN A 123 -6.77 20.44 13.99
C ASN A 123 -6.83 19.51 12.76
N ALA A 124 -5.89 18.57 12.64
CA ALA A 124 -5.91 17.58 11.56
C ALA A 124 -6.87 16.42 11.91
N PRO A 125 -7.61 15.89 10.91
CA PRO A 125 -8.47 14.71 11.10
C PRO A 125 -7.69 13.47 11.54
N ILE A 126 -8.36 12.63 12.33
CA ILE A 126 -7.87 11.31 12.73
C ILE A 126 -8.89 10.26 12.29
N GLN A 127 -8.41 9.09 11.87
CA GLN A 127 -9.27 7.97 11.52
C GLN A 127 -8.72 6.64 12.07
N TRP A 128 -9.61 5.67 12.26
CA TRP A 128 -9.22 4.27 12.23
C TRP A 128 -9.24 3.76 10.80
N LEU A 129 -8.15 3.12 10.38
CA LEU A 129 -8.02 2.33 9.17
C LEU A 129 -7.98 0.85 9.56
N GLY A 130 -8.78 -0.02 8.96
CA GLY A 130 -8.76 -1.41 9.39
C GLY A 130 -9.48 -2.42 8.50
N LEU A 131 -9.41 -3.67 8.95
CA LEU A 131 -10.04 -4.82 8.31
C LEU A 131 -11.30 -5.21 9.08
N LYS A 132 -12.42 -5.46 8.38
CA LYS A 132 -13.66 -5.94 9.00
C LYS A 132 -13.74 -7.47 8.97
N LYS A 133 -14.65 -8.04 9.76
CA LYS A 133 -15.06 -9.45 9.60
C LYS A 133 -15.73 -9.68 8.26
N GLY A 134 -15.64 -10.90 7.73
CA GLY A 134 -16.37 -11.31 6.52
C GLY A 134 -15.89 -10.69 5.21
N VAL A 135 -14.78 -9.94 5.22
CA VAL A 135 -14.19 -9.37 4.00
C VAL A 135 -13.20 -10.32 3.36
N ASN A 136 -13.10 -10.26 2.03
CA ASN A 136 -12.09 -11.01 1.28
C ASN A 136 -10.72 -10.38 1.49
N ILE A 137 -9.71 -11.23 1.63
CA ILE A 137 -8.32 -10.83 1.76
C ILE A 137 -7.42 -11.76 0.94
N ILE A 138 -6.46 -11.15 0.27
CA ILE A 138 -5.29 -11.79 -0.32
C ILE A 138 -4.10 -11.41 0.54
N ALA A 139 -3.41 -12.38 1.13
CA ALA A 139 -2.20 -12.15 1.91
C ALA A 139 -1.02 -12.91 1.31
N LEU A 140 0.12 -12.22 1.21
CA LEU A 140 1.39 -12.78 0.77
C LEU A 140 2.36 -12.78 1.93
N GLY A 141 3.00 -13.91 2.17
CA GLY A 141 3.84 -14.07 3.34
C GLY A 141 4.66 -15.34 3.34
N GLU A 142 5.37 -15.54 4.44
CA GLU A 142 6.18 -16.73 4.67
C GLU A 142 5.48 -17.61 5.69
N LYS A 143 5.37 -18.90 5.38
CA LYS A 143 4.74 -19.86 6.27
C LYS A 143 5.75 -20.33 7.32
N SER A 144 5.43 -20.11 8.58
CA SER A 144 6.18 -20.63 9.73
C SER A 144 5.25 -21.50 10.56
N ASN A 145 5.50 -22.81 10.58
CA ASN A 145 4.62 -23.79 11.23
C ASN A 145 3.16 -23.72 10.71
N SER A 146 2.21 -23.39 11.59
CA SER A 146 0.78 -23.24 11.31
C SER A 146 0.36 -21.80 11.00
N GLU A 147 1.29 -20.88 10.95
CA GLU A 147 1.04 -19.44 10.82
C GLU A 147 1.68 -18.88 9.54
N VAL A 148 1.06 -17.85 8.97
CA VAL A 148 1.58 -17.13 7.82
C VAL A 148 1.95 -15.72 8.26
N HIS A 149 3.24 -15.40 8.19
CA HIS A 149 3.77 -14.07 8.49
C HIS A 149 3.61 -13.18 7.26
N VAL A 150 2.67 -12.24 7.32
CA VAL A 150 2.23 -11.44 6.20
C VAL A 150 3.23 -10.32 5.91
N LYS A 151 3.68 -10.24 4.65
CA LYS A 151 4.52 -9.15 4.11
C LYS A 151 3.70 -8.16 3.29
N TYR A 152 2.71 -8.65 2.55
CA TYR A 152 1.80 -7.84 1.74
C TYR A 152 0.38 -8.33 1.92
N ALA A 153 -0.59 -7.41 1.95
CA ALA A 153 -1.99 -7.76 2.02
C ALA A 153 -2.85 -6.86 1.14
N TYR A 154 -3.89 -7.44 0.57
CA TYR A 154 -4.87 -6.76 -0.24
C TYR A 154 -6.27 -7.18 0.17
N VAL A 155 -7.13 -6.22 0.51
CA VAL A 155 -8.52 -6.45 0.92
C VAL A 155 -9.40 -6.37 -0.32
N GLY A 156 -9.65 -7.53 -0.93
CA GLY A 156 -10.38 -7.65 -2.18
C GLY A 156 -10.18 -9.02 -2.80
N THR A 157 -10.27 -9.10 -4.12
CA THR A 157 -10.07 -10.34 -4.87
C THR A 157 -8.69 -10.41 -5.50
N LEU A 158 -8.21 -11.60 -5.86
CA LEU A 158 -6.94 -11.79 -6.55
C LEU A 158 -6.90 -11.06 -7.93
N PRO A 159 -7.95 -11.10 -8.78
CA PRO A 159 -7.98 -10.30 -10.00
C PRO A 159 -7.78 -8.80 -9.74
N ASP A 160 -8.48 -8.22 -8.77
CA ASP A 160 -8.33 -6.80 -8.46
C ASP A 160 -6.91 -6.48 -7.98
N TYR A 161 -6.29 -7.40 -7.24
CA TYR A 161 -4.93 -7.21 -6.76
C TYR A 161 -3.90 -7.22 -7.91
N LEU A 162 -4.05 -8.16 -8.84
CA LEU A 162 -3.22 -8.24 -10.05
C LEU A 162 -3.35 -6.96 -10.89
N THR A 163 -4.60 -6.52 -11.14
CA THR A 163 -4.88 -5.27 -11.85
C THR A 163 -4.25 -4.07 -11.14
N LEU A 164 -4.36 -3.98 -9.81
CA LEU A 164 -3.75 -2.89 -9.05
C LEU A 164 -2.23 -2.81 -9.22
N LEU A 165 -1.54 -3.95 -9.24
CA LEU A 165 -0.09 -3.99 -9.39
C LEU A 165 0.34 -3.65 -10.83
N GLU A 166 -0.37 -4.17 -11.83
CA GLU A 166 -0.09 -3.94 -13.25
C GLU A 166 -0.40 -2.50 -13.68
N GLU A 167 -1.61 -2.02 -13.37
CA GLU A 167 -2.02 -0.65 -13.66
C GLU A 167 -1.21 0.34 -12.84
N GLY A 168 -0.94 0.05 -11.56
CA GLY A 168 -0.11 0.90 -10.71
C GLY A 168 1.30 1.10 -11.27
N GLY A 169 1.94 0.04 -11.76
CA GLY A 169 3.24 0.12 -12.43
C GLY A 169 3.19 0.90 -13.74
N THR A 170 2.13 0.71 -14.52
CA THR A 170 1.90 1.39 -15.81
C THR A 170 1.68 2.90 -15.60
N TRP A 171 0.77 3.28 -14.71
CA TRP A 171 0.49 4.67 -14.37
C TRP A 171 1.71 5.40 -13.81
N LEU A 172 2.46 4.75 -12.91
CA LEU A 172 3.70 5.31 -12.38
C LEU A 172 4.69 5.61 -13.51
N THR A 173 4.83 4.69 -14.47
CA THR A 173 5.71 4.87 -15.63
C THR A 173 5.25 6.03 -16.50
N TYR A 174 3.95 6.16 -16.80
CA TYR A 174 3.42 7.26 -17.60
C TYR A 174 3.55 8.62 -16.92
N ILE A 175 3.28 8.70 -15.62
CA ILE A 175 3.47 9.95 -14.85
C ILE A 175 4.95 10.36 -14.90
N CYS A 176 5.87 9.44 -14.64
CA CYS A 176 7.31 9.73 -14.67
C CYS A 176 7.77 10.16 -16.07
N LEU A 177 7.30 9.47 -17.11
CA LEU A 177 7.60 9.81 -18.49
C LEU A 177 7.07 11.20 -18.86
N GLY A 178 5.81 11.50 -18.53
CA GLY A 178 5.20 12.81 -18.80
C GLY A 178 5.96 13.94 -18.11
N LEU A 179 6.33 13.75 -16.84
CA LEU A 179 7.14 14.71 -16.09
C LEU A 179 8.52 14.91 -16.74
N ALA A 180 9.17 13.84 -17.19
CA ALA A 180 10.47 13.92 -17.86
C ALA A 180 10.39 14.59 -19.25
N VAL A 181 9.36 14.29 -20.04
CA VAL A 181 9.11 14.87 -21.36
C VAL A 181 8.89 16.38 -21.28
N ILE A 182 8.34 16.89 -20.19
CA ILE A 182 8.20 18.33 -19.97
C ILE A 182 9.45 18.92 -19.31
N GLY A 183 10.00 18.23 -18.30
CA GLY A 183 11.12 18.71 -17.49
C GLY A 183 12.44 18.83 -18.25
N ILE A 184 12.80 17.82 -19.05
CA ILE A 184 14.08 17.78 -19.79
C ILE A 184 14.17 18.89 -20.84
N PRO A 185 13.17 19.14 -21.70
CA PRO A 185 13.21 20.27 -22.64
C PRO A 185 13.30 21.63 -21.94
N LEU A 186 12.62 21.81 -20.80
CA LEU A 186 12.70 23.05 -20.02
C LEU A 186 14.11 23.27 -19.43
N LEU A 187 14.76 22.21 -18.97
CA LEU A 187 16.16 22.24 -18.53
C LEU A 187 17.11 22.65 -19.66
N ILE A 188 16.99 21.99 -20.82
CA ILE A 188 17.82 22.27 -21.98
C ILE A 188 17.61 23.71 -22.43
N TRP A 189 16.36 24.14 -22.60
CA TRP A 189 16.04 25.50 -23.04
C TRP A 189 16.53 26.55 -22.03
N GLY A 190 16.27 26.37 -20.74
CA GLY A 190 16.73 27.28 -19.70
C GLY A 190 18.25 27.37 -19.58
N SER A 191 18.99 26.34 -20.02
CA SER A 191 20.45 26.30 -20.00
C SER A 191 21.06 26.92 -21.27
N VAL A 192 20.45 26.72 -22.44
CA VAL A 192 20.95 27.24 -23.74
C VAL A 192 20.58 28.71 -23.94
N LYS A 193 19.37 29.14 -23.55
CA LYS A 193 18.96 30.55 -23.59
C LYS A 193 18.91 31.09 -22.16
N LYS A 194 20.06 31.56 -21.66
CA LYS A 194 20.13 32.30 -20.38
C LYS A 194 19.20 33.51 -20.39
#